data_AF-A0A7X6SAX9-F1
#
_entry.id   AF-A0A7X6SAX9-F1
#
_cell.length_a   1.000
_cell.length_b   1.000
_cell.length_c   1.000
_cell.angle_alpha   90.00
_cell.angle_beta   90.00
_cell.angle_gamma   90.00
#
_symmetry.space_group_name_H-M   'P 1'
#
loop_
_entity.id
_entity.type
_entity.pdbx_description
1 polymer ?
#
loop_
_entity_poly.entity_id
_entity_poly.type
_entity_poly.pdbx_seq_one_letter_code
_entity_poly.pdbx_strand_id
1 'polypeptide(L)'
;MAHNKIISLILIIFIAVCLTACGTLDMMVGLKDENNPDIADLSDLTDFEIVEDTIGEEALEEPYEEVIETVTISTEEAKMTNIMAYYEDEYGFVVPVNTKIPWEEGIAKATLRSMVRGSETEKRIAQSGLRGVLPEGTEIRGMSIKDGVCRVDFSKNILNTSTLKQEENLISAITYALTEFPTIDKVELLVDGQALSSLTNGYAINKGFERENINLYGSADGVNYTVYYKAPDTEVMGHYVPITFSAAKVGNPVEFVMEKLFEGPPADTTLSNNIPVGINLRDVKVIGDSAVVNLGVEAVNLSEEDYKDMNSIVVLCLEQYGISDVEFNIEGLSFEQAGLYFEDSNVTPVFNQY
;
A
#
# COMPACT_ATOMS: atom_id res chain seq x y z
N MET A 1 58.12 -36.94 -5.57
CA MET A 1 57.78 -38.35 -5.86
C MET A 1 56.28 -38.48 -5.65
N ALA A 2 55.48 -38.29 -6.71
CA ALA A 2 55.06 -39.33 -7.66
C ALA A 2 54.10 -40.32 -6.97
N HIS A 3 52.79 -40.08 -7.11
CA HIS A 3 51.89 -40.74 -8.08
C HIS A 3 51.38 -42.09 -7.56
N ASN A 4 50.06 -42.21 -7.38
CA ASN A 4 49.27 -43.23 -8.09
C ASN A 4 47.76 -42.94 -7.99
N LYS A 5 47.21 -42.62 -9.18
CA LYS A 5 45.81 -42.60 -9.56
C LYS A 5 45.40 -44.00 -10.05
N ILE A 6 44.19 -44.48 -9.75
CA ILE A 6 43.37 -45.41 -10.54
C ILE A 6 41.90 -45.09 -10.17
N ILE A 7 41.09 -44.35 -10.94
CA ILE A 7 40.35 -44.66 -12.20
C ILE A 7 39.20 -45.66 -12.02
N SER A 8 37.95 -45.20 -12.25
CA SER A 8 36.91 -45.73 -13.18
C SER A 8 35.50 -45.33 -12.69
N LEU A 9 34.79 -44.36 -13.26
CA LEU A 9 34.07 -44.33 -14.56
C LEU A 9 32.76 -45.15 -14.55
N ILE A 10 31.61 -44.47 -14.38
CA ILE A 10 30.26 -44.87 -14.85
C ILE A 10 29.51 -43.56 -15.19
N LEU A 11 29.59 -43.09 -16.44
CA LEU A 11 28.67 -43.34 -17.56
C LEU A 11 27.38 -42.50 -17.49
N ILE A 12 27.43 -41.42 -18.28
CA ILE A 12 26.33 -40.58 -18.76
C ILE A 12 25.34 -41.45 -19.55
N ILE A 13 24.06 -41.41 -19.22
CA ILE A 13 22.97 -41.77 -20.14
C ILE A 13 22.05 -40.57 -20.32
N PHE A 14 22.00 -40.14 -21.57
CA PHE A 14 21.20 -39.09 -22.15
C PHE A 14 19.96 -39.78 -22.77
N ILE A 15 18.75 -39.58 -22.24
CA ILE A 15 17.53 -39.72 -23.04
C ILE A 15 16.55 -38.61 -22.63
N ALA A 16 16.32 -37.73 -23.59
CA ALA A 16 15.28 -36.73 -23.61
C ALA A 16 13.89 -37.37 -23.71
N VAL A 17 12.94 -36.85 -22.94
CA VAL A 17 11.53 -36.78 -23.36
C VAL A 17 11.07 -35.33 -23.12
N CYS A 18 10.63 -34.74 -24.23
CA CYS A 18 10.13 -33.39 -24.38
C CYS A 18 8.68 -33.25 -23.86
N LEU A 19 8.23 -31.97 -23.83
CA LEU A 19 6.84 -31.46 -23.86
C LEU A 19 6.17 -31.46 -22.47
N THR A 20 5.62 -30.37 -21.91
CA THR A 20 5.16 -29.07 -22.44
C THR A 20 4.94 -28.11 -21.27
N ALA A 21 5.39 -26.86 -21.39
CA ALA A 21 4.64 -25.67 -20.98
C ALA A 21 5.33 -24.43 -21.58
N CYS A 22 4.87 -24.03 -22.77
CA CYS A 22 5.11 -22.71 -23.33
C CYS A 22 4.43 -21.63 -22.48
N GLY A 23 5.00 -20.43 -22.45
CA GLY A 23 4.31 -19.23 -21.97
C GLY A 23 5.25 -18.09 -21.61
N THR A 24 6.06 -17.62 -22.57
CA THR A 24 6.81 -16.36 -22.47
C THR A 24 5.90 -15.15 -22.70
N LEU A 25 6.30 -14.03 -22.09
CA LEU A 25 6.09 -12.63 -22.51
C LEU A 25 5.67 -12.47 -23.99
N ASP A 26 4.57 -11.75 -24.21
CA ASP A 26 4.44 -10.60 -25.13
C ASP A 26 2.95 -10.33 -25.43
N MET A 27 2.40 -9.24 -24.90
CA MET A 27 1.21 -8.60 -25.46
C MET A 27 1.25 -7.11 -25.09
N MET A 28 1.75 -6.28 -26.01
CA MET A 28 1.09 -5.04 -26.45
C MET A 28 1.99 -4.27 -27.42
N VAL A 29 1.80 -4.52 -28.72
CA VAL A 29 2.01 -3.53 -29.78
C VAL A 29 0.96 -3.78 -30.86
N GLY A 30 0.22 -2.74 -31.23
CA GLY A 30 -0.38 -2.64 -32.56
C GLY A 30 -1.84 -2.19 -32.60
N LEU A 31 -2.08 -0.87 -32.50
CA LEU A 31 -3.17 -0.24 -33.24
C LEU A 31 -2.70 1.08 -33.84
N LYS A 32 -2.31 1.00 -35.11
CA LYS A 32 -2.47 2.06 -36.10
C LYS A 32 -2.53 1.38 -37.46
N ASP A 33 -3.71 1.39 -38.08
CA ASP A 33 -3.76 1.87 -39.45
C ASP A 33 -5.15 2.45 -39.76
N GLU A 34 -5.10 3.53 -40.53
CA GLU A 34 -6.21 4.31 -41.04
C GLU A 34 -6.85 3.57 -42.22
N ASN A 35 -8.18 3.59 -42.34
CA ASN A 35 -8.88 3.61 -43.62
C ASN A 35 -10.35 4.03 -43.43
N ASN A 36 -10.65 5.24 -43.87
CA ASN A 36 -12.00 5.77 -44.12
C ASN A 36 -12.71 4.91 -45.20
N PRO A 37 -14.04 4.80 -45.19
CA PRO A 37 -14.76 5.53 -46.23
C PRO A 37 -16.02 6.28 -45.77
N ASP A 38 -16.32 7.28 -46.59
CA ASP A 38 -17.29 8.37 -46.46
C ASP A 38 -18.78 8.00 -46.34
N ILE A 39 -19.48 8.81 -45.53
CA ILE A 39 -20.71 9.60 -45.74
C ILE A 39 -21.94 8.97 -46.47
N ALA A 40 -23.08 9.22 -45.80
CA ALA A 40 -24.49 9.29 -46.24
C ALA A 40 -25.30 7.98 -46.26
N ASP A 41 -26.28 7.89 -45.35
CA ASP A 41 -27.67 8.07 -45.80
C ASP A 41 -28.56 8.62 -44.68
N LEU A 42 -29.47 9.49 -45.08
CA LEU A 42 -30.46 10.20 -44.28
C LEU A 42 -31.72 9.34 -44.11
N SER A 43 -32.55 9.75 -43.16
CA SER A 43 -34.03 9.61 -43.15
C SER A 43 -34.63 8.21 -43.23
N ASP A 44 -35.24 7.78 -42.12
CA ASP A 44 -36.51 7.03 -42.03
C ASP A 44 -36.61 6.46 -40.60
N LEU A 45 -37.62 6.68 -39.76
CA LEU A 45 -38.93 7.28 -39.87
C LEU A 45 -39.30 7.82 -38.47
N THR A 46 -39.71 9.08 -38.41
CA THR A 46 -40.76 9.48 -37.47
C THR A 46 -42.08 9.12 -38.11
N ASP A 47 -42.95 8.37 -37.43
CA ASP A 47 -44.40 8.61 -37.50
C ASP A 47 -45.14 7.95 -36.33
N PHE A 48 -46.03 8.74 -35.76
CA PHE A 48 -46.94 8.50 -34.64
C PHE A 48 -48.05 7.51 -35.00
N GLU A 49 -48.66 6.87 -34.01
CA GLU A 49 -50.13 6.90 -33.87
C GLU A 49 -50.58 6.50 -32.45
N ILE A 50 -51.36 7.40 -31.83
CA ILE A 50 -52.16 7.17 -30.62
C ILE A 50 -53.58 6.88 -31.09
N VAL A 51 -54.22 5.83 -30.57
CA VAL A 51 -55.68 5.65 -30.67
C VAL A 51 -56.22 5.17 -29.33
N GLU A 52 -57.08 5.97 -28.71
CA GLU A 52 -58.09 5.54 -27.73
C GLU A 52 -59.40 5.26 -28.49
N ASP A 53 -60.13 4.19 -28.15
CA ASP A 53 -61.54 4.30 -27.70
C ASP A 53 -62.08 2.97 -27.12
N THR A 54 -63.26 3.07 -26.52
CA THR A 54 -63.81 2.32 -25.39
C THR A 54 -64.82 1.19 -25.72
N ILE A 55 -64.84 0.18 -24.83
CA ILE A 55 -65.93 -0.65 -24.24
C ILE A 55 -66.89 -1.49 -25.13
N GLY A 56 -66.96 -2.80 -24.82
CA GLY A 56 -68.08 -3.69 -25.16
C GLY A 56 -67.95 -5.16 -24.66
N GLU A 57 -68.43 -5.40 -23.43
CA GLU A 57 -69.11 -6.60 -22.86
C GLU A 57 -68.57 -8.05 -22.99
N GLU A 58 -68.15 -8.57 -21.82
CA GLU A 58 -68.28 -9.90 -21.19
C GLU A 58 -68.19 -11.23 -21.98
N ALA A 59 -67.14 -12.01 -21.66
CA ALA A 59 -67.27 -13.44 -21.34
C ALA A 59 -66.12 -13.88 -20.40
N LEU A 60 -66.49 -14.65 -19.37
CA LEU A 60 -65.72 -15.11 -18.22
C LEU A 60 -64.56 -16.06 -18.59
N GLU A 61 -63.32 -15.74 -18.18
CA GLU A 61 -62.26 -16.73 -17.90
C GLU A 61 -61.44 -16.28 -16.66
N GLU A 62 -60.97 -17.27 -15.90
CA GLU A 62 -60.50 -17.19 -14.51
C GLU A 62 -59.20 -16.38 -14.30
N PRO A 63 -58.95 -15.84 -13.08
CA PRO A 63 -57.81 -14.96 -12.85
C PRO A 63 -56.49 -15.74 -12.90
N TYR A 64 -55.70 -15.49 -13.93
CA TYR A 64 -54.27 -15.74 -13.94
C TYR A 64 -53.61 -14.73 -13.00
N GLU A 65 -53.07 -15.20 -11.88
CA GLU A 65 -52.17 -14.41 -11.05
C GLU A 65 -50.96 -14.00 -11.88
N GLU A 66 -50.85 -12.71 -12.20
CA GLU A 66 -49.63 -12.11 -12.71
C GLU A 66 -48.58 -12.22 -11.61
N VAL A 67 -47.71 -13.22 -11.74
CA VAL A 67 -46.47 -13.31 -10.97
C VAL A 67 -45.64 -12.11 -11.39
N ILE A 68 -45.66 -11.04 -10.59
CA ILE A 68 -44.69 -9.96 -10.70
C ILE A 68 -43.34 -10.64 -10.47
N GLU A 69 -42.62 -10.86 -11.57
CA GLU A 69 -41.23 -11.24 -11.56
C GLU A 69 -40.48 -10.08 -10.90
N THR A 70 -40.32 -10.19 -9.59
CA THR A 70 -39.37 -9.36 -8.87
C THR A 70 -38.03 -9.64 -9.53
N VAL A 71 -37.59 -8.70 -10.37
CA VAL A 71 -36.21 -8.62 -10.83
C VAL A 71 -35.38 -8.53 -9.56
N THR A 72 -34.94 -9.69 -9.10
CA THR A 72 -33.84 -9.79 -8.19
C THR A 72 -32.68 -9.22 -8.98
N ILE A 73 -32.35 -7.96 -8.70
CA ILE A 73 -31.06 -7.40 -9.09
C ILE A 73 -30.07 -8.30 -8.38
N SER A 74 -29.54 -9.28 -9.10
CA SER A 74 -28.33 -9.95 -8.70
C SER A 74 -27.28 -8.85 -8.65
N THR A 75 -27.04 -8.30 -7.47
CA THR A 75 -25.81 -7.58 -7.19
C THR A 75 -24.70 -8.57 -7.47
N GLU A 76 -24.14 -8.53 -8.68
CA GLU A 76 -22.80 -9.04 -8.90
C GLU A 76 -21.95 -8.37 -7.84
N GLU A 77 -21.41 -9.16 -6.91
CA GLU A 77 -20.47 -8.64 -5.92
C GLU A 77 -19.37 -7.93 -6.68
N ALA A 78 -19.28 -6.61 -6.51
CA ALA A 78 -18.29 -5.80 -7.20
C ALA A 78 -16.91 -6.41 -6.95
N LYS A 79 -16.21 -6.77 -8.02
CA LYS A 79 -14.84 -7.31 -7.92
C LYS A 79 -14.01 -6.35 -7.08
N MET A 80 -13.47 -6.81 -5.96
CA MET A 80 -12.64 -5.98 -5.07
C MET A 80 -11.16 -6.16 -5.41
N THR A 81 -10.35 -5.15 -5.09
CA THR A 81 -8.90 -5.16 -5.23
C THR A 81 -8.23 -4.56 -4.00
N ASN A 82 -7.08 -5.12 -3.59
CA ASN A 82 -6.30 -4.58 -2.48
C ASN A 82 -5.51 -3.36 -2.95
N ILE A 83 -5.43 -2.35 -2.10
CA ILE A 83 -4.63 -1.15 -2.29
C ILE A 83 -3.88 -0.82 -1.01
N MET A 84 -2.75 -0.14 -1.17
CA MET A 84 -2.08 0.56 -0.08
C MET A 84 -2.46 2.04 -0.18
N ALA A 85 -3.23 2.53 0.80
CA ALA A 85 -3.66 3.92 0.90
C ALA A 85 -3.09 4.55 2.18
N TYR A 86 -3.03 5.88 2.21
CA TYR A 86 -2.38 6.60 3.31
C TYR A 86 -3.41 7.50 4.00
N TYR A 87 -3.61 7.27 5.29
CA TYR A 87 -4.59 7.98 6.14
C TYR A 87 -3.87 8.76 7.23
N GLU A 88 -4.56 9.69 7.87
CA GLU A 88 -4.03 10.37 9.06
C GLU A 88 -4.66 9.77 10.31
N ASP A 89 -3.89 9.52 11.36
CA ASP A 89 -4.42 9.08 12.65
C ASP A 89 -4.80 10.26 13.56
N GLU A 90 -5.33 9.95 14.75
CA GLU A 90 -5.71 10.94 15.75
C GLU A 90 -4.55 11.79 16.29
N TYR A 91 -3.32 11.29 16.17
CA TYR A 91 -2.09 11.97 16.59
C TYR A 91 -1.48 12.84 15.48
N GLY A 92 -2.05 12.78 14.26
CA GLY A 92 -1.60 13.56 13.11
C GLY A 92 -0.48 12.90 12.29
N PHE A 93 -0.24 11.60 12.50
CA PHE A 93 0.69 10.82 11.68
C PHE A 93 0.01 10.31 10.41
N VAL A 94 0.73 10.32 9.30
CA VAL A 94 0.34 9.67 8.05
C VAL A 94 0.71 8.19 8.11
N VAL A 95 -0.26 7.31 7.88
CA VAL A 95 -0.17 5.88 8.17
C VAL A 95 -0.53 5.08 6.91
N PRO A 96 0.29 4.10 6.49
CA PRO A 96 -0.05 3.17 5.42
C PRO A 96 -1.16 2.20 5.88
N VAL A 97 -2.15 1.98 5.04
CA VAL A 97 -3.32 1.14 5.31
C VAL A 97 -3.56 0.23 4.12
N ASN A 98 -3.51 -1.08 4.37
CA ASN A 98 -3.89 -2.08 3.39
C ASN A 98 -5.41 -2.29 3.46
N THR A 99 -6.14 -1.91 2.43
CA THR A 99 -7.59 -2.05 2.39
C THR A 99 -8.09 -2.41 0.99
N LYS A 100 -9.39 -2.67 0.87
CA LYS A 100 -10.03 -3.04 -0.39
C LYS A 100 -10.90 -1.93 -0.93
N ILE A 101 -10.83 -1.74 -2.24
CA ILE A 101 -11.75 -0.89 -3.00
C ILE A 101 -12.38 -1.69 -4.15
N PRO A 102 -13.56 -1.28 -4.65
CA PRO A 102 -14.08 -1.81 -5.91
C PRO A 102 -13.06 -1.63 -7.03
N TRP A 103 -12.85 -2.67 -7.81
CA TRP A 103 -11.96 -2.63 -8.97
C TRP A 103 -12.56 -1.74 -10.05
N GLU A 104 -11.72 -0.88 -10.62
CA GLU A 104 -12.04 -0.09 -11.80
C GLU A 104 -10.76 0.18 -12.62
N GLU A 105 -10.95 0.57 -13.88
CA GLU A 105 -9.84 1.13 -14.66
C GLU A 105 -9.34 2.43 -14.01
N GLY A 106 -8.02 2.59 -13.92
CA GLY A 106 -7.44 3.73 -13.22
C GLY A 106 -7.41 3.55 -11.69
N ILE A 107 -7.05 2.36 -11.20
CA ILE A 107 -6.95 2.05 -9.77
C ILE A 107 -6.18 3.10 -8.93
N ALA A 108 -5.12 3.73 -9.48
CA ALA A 108 -4.40 4.80 -8.80
C ALA A 108 -5.27 6.03 -8.48
N LYS A 109 -6.19 6.37 -9.40
CA LYS A 109 -7.20 7.41 -9.18
C LYS A 109 -8.21 6.97 -8.11
N ALA A 110 -8.60 5.70 -8.12
CA ALA A 110 -9.50 5.14 -7.11
C ALA A 110 -8.87 5.14 -5.70
N THR A 111 -7.58 4.83 -5.57
CA THR A 111 -6.81 4.93 -4.32
C THR A 111 -6.85 6.35 -3.76
N LEU A 112 -6.62 7.39 -4.58
CA LEU A 112 -6.71 8.77 -4.09
C LEU A 112 -8.13 9.12 -3.62
N ARG A 113 -9.18 8.64 -4.30
CA ARG A 113 -10.57 8.86 -3.86
C ARG A 113 -10.85 8.20 -2.51
N SER A 114 -10.24 7.06 -2.21
CA SER A 114 -10.41 6.41 -0.90
C SER A 114 -9.76 7.19 0.25
N MET A 115 -8.83 8.10 -0.05
CA MET A 115 -8.14 8.97 0.91
C MET A 115 -8.86 10.31 1.13
N VAL A 116 -9.99 10.56 0.44
CA VAL A 116 -10.82 11.76 0.63
C VAL A 116 -11.62 11.66 1.91
N ARG A 117 -11.62 12.76 2.69
CA ARG A 117 -12.45 12.89 3.89
C ARG A 117 -13.91 12.63 3.59
N GLY A 118 -14.53 11.70 4.32
CA GLY A 118 -15.91 11.26 4.16
C GLY A 118 -16.11 10.15 3.12
N SER A 119 -15.04 9.57 2.54
CA SER A 119 -15.17 8.46 1.60
C SER A 119 -15.76 7.20 2.26
N GLU A 120 -16.38 6.32 1.46
CA GLU A 120 -16.89 5.04 1.96
C GLU A 120 -15.80 4.14 2.55
N THR A 121 -14.56 4.27 2.07
CA THR A 121 -13.42 3.53 2.64
C THR A 121 -13.03 4.08 4.01
N GLU A 122 -12.93 5.40 4.16
CA GLU A 122 -12.68 6.00 5.47
C GLU A 122 -13.75 5.62 6.49
N LYS A 123 -15.03 5.67 6.12
CA LYS A 123 -16.13 5.31 7.03
C LYS A 123 -15.99 3.90 7.62
N ARG A 124 -15.42 2.95 6.88
CA ARG A 124 -15.17 1.59 7.36
C ARG A 124 -14.02 1.50 8.36
N ILE A 125 -13.01 2.36 8.21
CA ILE A 125 -11.80 2.33 9.05
C ILE A 125 -11.80 3.41 10.16
N ALA A 126 -12.80 4.29 10.18
CA ALA A 126 -12.89 5.41 11.11
C ALA A 126 -12.92 4.97 12.59
N GLN A 127 -13.41 3.76 12.88
CA GLN A 127 -13.38 3.18 14.24
C GLN A 127 -11.95 2.98 14.75
N SER A 128 -10.97 2.89 13.86
CA SER A 128 -9.54 2.80 14.20
C SER A 128 -8.86 4.15 14.38
N GLY A 129 -9.63 5.24 14.47
CA GLY A 129 -9.08 6.60 14.62
C GLY A 129 -8.43 7.15 13.36
N LEU A 130 -8.61 6.48 12.22
CA LEU A 130 -8.05 6.86 10.92
C LEU A 130 -9.02 7.76 10.15
N ARG A 131 -8.48 8.80 9.53
CA ARG A 131 -9.23 9.77 8.72
C ARG A 131 -8.58 10.03 7.37
N GLY A 132 -9.39 10.46 6.39
CA GLY A 132 -8.91 10.88 5.09
C GLY A 132 -7.94 12.06 5.19
N VAL A 133 -6.88 12.05 4.37
CA VAL A 133 -5.89 13.13 4.31
C VAL A 133 -6.33 14.22 3.33
N LEU A 134 -7.06 13.86 2.26
CA LEU A 134 -7.53 14.84 1.28
C LEU A 134 -8.80 15.54 1.81
N PRO A 135 -8.92 16.87 1.68
CA PRO A 135 -10.09 17.59 2.17
C PRO A 135 -11.39 17.09 1.57
N GLU A 136 -12.48 17.26 2.31
CA GLU A 136 -13.82 16.84 1.89
C GLU A 136 -14.22 17.51 0.55
N GLY A 137 -14.85 16.73 -0.32
CA GLY A 137 -15.27 17.17 -1.66
C GLY A 137 -14.12 17.33 -2.66
N THR A 138 -12.90 16.89 -2.34
CA THR A 138 -11.80 16.82 -3.32
C THR A 138 -12.14 15.82 -4.43
N GLU A 139 -12.13 16.31 -5.67
CA GLU A 139 -12.30 15.49 -6.86
C GLU A 139 -10.95 15.28 -7.55
N ILE A 140 -10.71 14.07 -8.04
CA ILE A 140 -9.58 13.78 -8.92
C ILE A 140 -10.12 13.92 -10.34
N ARG A 141 -9.88 15.08 -10.95
CA ARG A 141 -10.43 15.48 -12.25
C ARG A 141 -9.76 14.72 -13.39
N GLY A 142 -8.44 14.56 -13.30
CA GLY A 142 -7.63 13.88 -14.31
C GLY A 142 -6.36 13.27 -13.73
N MET A 143 -5.83 12.27 -14.42
CA MET A 143 -4.56 11.63 -14.08
C MET A 143 -3.88 11.18 -15.37
N SER A 144 -2.59 11.45 -15.50
CA SER A 144 -1.78 10.99 -16.62
C SER A 144 -0.43 10.52 -16.12
N ILE A 145 0.02 9.35 -16.58
CA ILE A 145 1.32 8.79 -16.24
C ILE A 145 2.16 8.78 -17.51
N LYS A 146 3.33 9.41 -17.45
CA LYS A 146 4.28 9.45 -18.56
C LYS A 146 5.70 9.44 -18.03
N ASP A 147 6.52 8.51 -18.52
CA ASP A 147 7.95 8.40 -18.17
C ASP A 147 8.20 8.40 -16.64
N GLY A 148 7.40 7.64 -15.89
CA GLY A 148 7.47 7.56 -14.42
C GLY A 148 6.84 8.73 -13.67
N VAL A 149 6.37 9.77 -14.36
CA VAL A 149 5.74 10.96 -13.75
C VAL A 149 4.23 10.87 -13.83
N CYS A 150 3.57 10.79 -12.68
CA CYS A 150 2.12 10.89 -12.53
C CYS A 150 1.73 12.34 -12.28
N ARG A 151 1.03 12.95 -13.24
CA ARG A 151 0.40 14.26 -13.07
C ARG A 151 -1.07 14.09 -12.72
N VAL A 152 -1.48 14.68 -11.61
CA VAL A 152 -2.85 14.58 -11.09
C VAL A 152 -3.49 15.96 -11.04
N ASP A 153 -4.67 16.09 -11.66
CA ASP A 153 -5.49 17.30 -11.60
C ASP A 153 -6.57 17.13 -10.52
N PHE A 154 -6.53 18.00 -9.51
CA PHE A 154 -7.48 18.02 -8.41
C PHE A 154 -8.48 19.18 -8.56
N SER A 155 -9.66 19.05 -7.98
CA SER A 155 -10.54 20.21 -7.75
C SER A 155 -9.93 21.16 -6.71
N LYS A 156 -10.40 22.41 -6.70
CA LYS A 156 -10.01 23.43 -5.71
C LYS A 156 -10.15 23.02 -4.25
N ASN A 157 -11.00 22.04 -3.94
CA ASN A 157 -11.17 21.55 -2.56
C ASN A 157 -9.87 21.03 -1.94
N ILE A 158 -8.88 20.61 -2.75
CA ILE A 158 -7.55 20.22 -2.25
C ILE A 158 -6.86 21.35 -1.46
N LEU A 159 -7.26 22.60 -1.70
CA LEU A 159 -6.74 23.79 -1.03
C LEU A 159 -7.38 24.02 0.36
N ASN A 160 -8.38 23.23 0.75
CA ASN A 160 -9.09 23.37 2.03
C ASN A 160 -8.32 22.72 3.19
N THR A 161 -7.09 23.16 3.40
CA THR A 161 -6.20 22.78 4.50
C THR A 161 -6.04 23.94 5.48
N SER A 162 -5.85 23.63 6.77
CA SER A 162 -5.81 24.64 7.84
C SER A 162 -4.40 24.99 8.32
N THR A 163 -3.40 24.15 8.04
CA THR A 163 -2.03 24.34 8.51
C THR A 163 -1.02 23.87 7.48
N LEU A 164 0.22 24.40 7.55
CA LEU A 164 1.33 23.93 6.73
C LEU A 164 1.60 22.43 6.96
N LYS A 165 1.47 21.95 8.19
CA LYS A 165 1.65 20.52 8.53
C LYS A 165 0.62 19.62 7.84
N GLN A 166 -0.63 20.07 7.72
CA GLN A 166 -1.64 19.33 6.95
C GLN A 166 -1.31 19.28 5.46
N GLU A 167 -0.70 20.32 4.91
CA GLU A 167 -0.24 20.33 3.51
C GLU A 167 0.94 19.39 3.30
N GLU A 168 1.90 19.36 4.23
CA GLU A 168 2.99 18.40 4.25
C GLU A 168 2.46 16.96 4.27
N ASN A 169 1.53 16.66 5.20
CA ASN A 169 0.91 15.34 5.34
C ASN A 169 0.14 14.97 4.06
N LEU A 170 -0.60 15.89 3.47
CA LEU A 170 -1.35 15.70 2.23
C LEU A 170 -0.43 15.33 1.07
N ILE A 171 0.65 16.08 0.87
CA ILE A 171 1.60 15.80 -0.22
C ILE A 171 2.34 14.49 0.01
N SER A 172 2.77 14.22 1.26
CA SER A 172 3.41 12.95 1.63
C SER A 172 2.47 11.78 1.34
N ALA A 173 1.22 11.84 1.80
CA ALA A 173 0.23 10.78 1.61
C ALA A 173 -0.07 10.51 0.13
N ILE A 174 -0.29 11.55 -0.68
CA ILE A 174 -0.51 11.40 -2.14
C ILE A 174 0.71 10.77 -2.80
N THR A 175 1.91 11.26 -2.47
CA THR A 175 3.15 10.79 -3.08
C THR A 175 3.41 9.34 -2.75
N TYR A 176 3.27 8.96 -1.47
CA TYR A 176 3.40 7.58 -1.04
C TYR A 176 2.36 6.69 -1.72
N ALA A 177 1.06 7.05 -1.67
CA ALA A 177 -0.01 6.26 -2.28
C ALA A 177 0.18 6.00 -3.78
N LEU A 178 0.64 7.01 -4.54
CA LEU A 178 0.86 6.87 -5.97
C LEU A 178 2.15 6.13 -6.31
N THR A 179 3.19 6.25 -5.48
CA THR A 179 4.46 5.52 -5.68
C THR A 179 4.41 4.07 -5.20
N GLU A 180 3.29 3.60 -4.64
CA GLU A 180 3.01 2.16 -4.50
C GLU A 180 2.82 1.47 -5.85
N PHE A 181 2.48 2.23 -6.90
CA PHE A 181 2.35 1.70 -8.25
C PHE A 181 3.73 1.69 -8.92
N PRO A 182 4.27 0.53 -9.34
CA PRO A 182 5.64 0.43 -9.89
C PRO A 182 5.92 1.22 -11.17
N THR A 183 4.90 1.87 -11.74
CA THR A 183 5.01 2.71 -12.95
C THR A 183 5.09 4.20 -12.62
N ILE A 184 5.01 4.58 -11.34
CA ILE A 184 5.01 5.95 -10.86
C ILE A 184 6.16 6.14 -9.89
N ASP A 185 7.15 6.92 -10.31
CA ASP A 185 8.29 7.30 -9.48
C ASP A 185 8.09 8.70 -8.86
N LYS A 186 7.26 9.53 -9.51
CA LYS A 186 7.14 10.96 -9.23
C LYS A 186 5.73 11.48 -9.41
N VAL A 187 5.33 12.44 -8.58
CA VAL A 187 4.00 13.04 -8.60
C VAL A 187 4.07 14.54 -8.84
N GLU A 188 3.25 15.05 -9.77
CA GLU A 188 3.03 16.47 -10.01
C GLU A 188 1.55 16.82 -9.82
N LEU A 189 1.26 17.96 -9.23
CA LEU A 189 -0.09 18.38 -8.91
C LEU A 189 -0.54 19.55 -9.81
N LEU A 190 -1.79 19.48 -10.26
CA LEU A 190 -2.55 20.58 -10.85
C LEU A 190 -3.81 20.83 -10.01
N VAL A 191 -4.31 22.06 -10.04
CA VAL A 191 -5.59 22.43 -9.44
C VAL A 191 -6.44 23.14 -10.48
N ASP A 192 -7.62 22.58 -10.78
CA ASP A 192 -8.49 23.03 -11.89
C ASP A 192 -7.70 23.20 -13.22
N GLY A 193 -6.80 22.26 -13.52
CA GLY A 193 -5.96 22.25 -14.71
C GLY A 193 -4.79 23.25 -14.69
N GLN A 194 -4.57 23.96 -13.59
CA GLN A 194 -3.51 24.98 -13.46
C GLN A 194 -2.38 24.48 -12.57
N ALA A 195 -1.14 24.76 -12.97
CA ALA A 195 0.03 24.58 -12.12
C ALA A 195 0.09 25.70 -11.09
N LEU A 196 0.12 25.35 -9.81
CA LEU A 196 0.22 26.30 -8.71
C LEU A 196 1.63 26.30 -8.13
N SER A 197 2.02 27.44 -7.54
CA SER A 197 3.29 27.55 -6.83
C SER A 197 3.27 26.86 -5.47
N SER A 198 2.15 26.97 -4.76
CA SER A 198 1.97 26.50 -3.39
C SER A 198 0.51 26.21 -3.08
N LEU A 199 0.28 25.43 -2.03
CA LEU A 199 -1.01 25.28 -1.36
C LEU A 199 -1.32 26.50 -0.48
N THR A 200 -2.50 26.52 0.14
CA THR A 200 -3.09 27.66 0.88
C THR A 200 -2.21 28.20 2.01
N ASN A 201 -1.49 27.33 2.70
CA ASN A 201 -0.68 27.63 3.88
C ASN A 201 0.82 27.73 3.54
N GLY A 202 1.17 27.71 2.25
CA GLY A 202 2.51 28.02 1.75
C GLY A 202 3.37 26.82 1.38
N TYR A 203 2.87 25.58 1.49
CA TYR A 203 3.65 24.42 1.04
C TYR A 203 3.84 24.46 -0.48
N ALA A 204 5.09 24.51 -0.93
CA ALA A 204 5.42 24.66 -2.35
C ALA A 204 5.10 23.38 -3.14
N ILE A 205 4.37 23.50 -4.25
CA ILE A 205 3.94 22.38 -5.13
C ILE A 205 4.32 22.59 -6.60
N ASN A 206 5.23 23.52 -6.89
CA ASN A 206 5.78 23.79 -8.22
C ASN A 206 6.89 22.83 -8.66
N LYS A 207 6.95 21.64 -8.08
CA LYS A 207 7.95 20.61 -8.38
C LYS A 207 7.29 19.24 -8.39
N GLY A 208 8.00 18.25 -8.94
CA GLY A 208 7.66 16.84 -8.76
C GLY A 208 8.06 16.35 -7.37
N PHE A 209 7.27 15.45 -6.82
CA PHE A 209 7.49 14.82 -5.52
C PHE A 209 7.81 13.34 -5.70
N GLU A 210 8.91 12.90 -5.10
CA GLU A 210 9.34 11.50 -5.06
C GLU A 210 9.11 10.96 -3.64
N ARG A 211 9.14 9.64 -3.48
CA ARG A 211 8.99 8.99 -2.18
C ARG A 211 10.19 9.32 -1.29
N GLU A 212 10.01 10.29 -0.40
CA GLU A 212 11.06 10.78 0.52
C GLU A 212 10.66 10.55 1.99
N ASN A 213 10.01 11.56 2.59
CA ASN A 213 9.76 11.63 4.02
C ASN A 213 8.29 11.38 4.34
N ILE A 214 8.06 10.53 5.33
CA ILE A 214 6.77 10.36 5.99
C ILE A 214 6.94 10.57 7.49
N ASN A 215 6.09 11.41 8.09
CA ASN A 215 6.16 11.78 9.51
C ASN A 215 7.58 12.18 9.94
N LEU A 216 8.21 13.08 9.19
CA LEU A 216 9.58 13.53 9.43
C LEU A 216 9.76 14.03 10.86
N TYR A 217 10.69 13.41 11.57
CA TYR A 217 11.15 13.81 12.90
C TYR A 217 12.57 14.37 12.79
N GLY A 218 12.68 15.71 12.78
CA GLY A 218 13.95 16.42 12.64
C GLY A 218 13.96 17.40 11.46
N SER A 219 15.13 17.62 10.87
CA SER A 219 15.33 18.56 9.75
C SER A 219 15.14 17.88 8.39
N ALA A 220 14.72 18.63 7.37
CA ALA A 220 14.61 18.14 6.00
C ALA A 220 15.96 17.98 5.27
N ASP A 221 17.06 18.49 5.82
CA ASP A 221 18.36 18.61 5.12
C ASP A 221 19.27 17.36 5.26
N GLY A 222 18.82 16.30 5.92
CA GLY A 222 19.61 15.09 6.21
C GLY A 222 19.35 13.93 5.24
N VAL A 223 20.01 12.80 5.50
CA VAL A 223 19.62 11.50 4.94
C VAL A 223 18.52 10.91 5.81
N ASN A 224 17.52 10.33 5.16
CA ASN A 224 16.27 9.94 5.78
C ASN A 224 16.22 8.43 5.99
N TYR A 225 15.88 8.02 7.19
CA TYR A 225 15.79 6.61 7.60
C TYR A 225 14.43 6.38 8.28
N THR A 226 13.60 5.52 7.70
CA THR A 226 12.25 5.26 8.23
C THR A 226 12.31 4.13 9.25
N VAL A 227 11.68 4.33 10.40
CA VAL A 227 11.52 3.31 11.45
C VAL A 227 10.03 3.20 11.74
N TYR A 228 9.53 1.97 11.84
CA TYR A 228 8.14 1.74 12.20
C TYR A 228 8.00 1.59 13.71
N TYR A 229 6.98 2.22 14.26
CA TYR A 229 6.54 2.09 15.65
C TYR A 229 5.06 1.72 15.67
N LYS A 230 4.51 1.34 16.82
CA LYS A 230 3.10 1.00 16.98
C LYS A 230 2.37 2.09 17.77
N ALA A 231 1.21 2.50 17.30
CA ALA A 231 0.29 3.31 18.09
C ALA A 231 -0.30 2.47 19.24
N PRO A 232 -0.70 3.08 20.38
CA PRO A 232 -1.29 2.35 21.50
C PRO A 232 -2.50 1.52 21.08
N ASP A 233 -2.61 0.31 21.63
CA ASP A 233 -3.86 -0.42 21.59
C ASP A 233 -4.90 0.29 22.47
N THR A 234 -6.08 0.56 21.93
CA THR A 234 -7.20 1.20 22.64
C THR A 234 -8.40 0.24 22.67
N GLU A 235 -9.59 0.69 22.28
CA GLU A 235 -10.72 -0.20 21.99
C GLU A 235 -10.52 -0.97 20.67
N VAL A 236 -9.59 -0.49 19.83
CA VAL A 236 -9.14 -1.13 18.59
C VAL A 236 -7.64 -1.41 18.64
N MET A 237 -7.21 -2.39 17.86
CA MET A 237 -5.79 -2.70 17.69
C MET A 237 -5.05 -1.48 17.12
N GLY A 238 -3.94 -1.13 17.74
CA GLY A 238 -3.06 -0.05 17.29
C GLY A 238 -2.41 -0.38 15.95
N HIS A 239 -2.16 0.66 15.17
CA HIS A 239 -1.55 0.57 13.84
C HIS A 239 -0.05 0.88 13.86
N TYR A 240 0.68 0.37 12.88
CA TYR A 240 2.07 0.71 12.65
C TYR A 240 2.21 2.08 11.99
N VAL A 241 3.03 2.94 12.57
CA VAL A 241 3.30 4.31 12.14
C VAL A 241 4.76 4.41 11.68
N PRO A 242 5.03 4.75 10.41
CA PRO A 242 6.39 5.05 9.97
C PRO A 242 6.82 6.42 10.48
N ILE A 243 8.00 6.53 11.07
CA ILE A 243 8.65 7.80 11.40
C ILE A 243 9.95 7.90 10.62
N THR A 244 10.12 8.98 9.88
CA THR A 244 11.36 9.25 9.16
C THR A 244 12.30 10.08 10.04
N PHE A 245 13.45 9.53 10.39
CA PHE A 245 14.51 10.24 11.09
C PHE A 245 15.50 10.84 10.09
N SER A 246 15.81 12.11 10.29
CA SER A 246 16.86 12.80 9.57
C SER A 246 18.19 12.67 10.29
N ALA A 247 19.21 12.16 9.61
CA ALA A 247 20.55 11.96 10.16
C ALA A 247 21.63 12.24 9.12
N ALA A 248 22.89 12.32 9.60
CA ALA A 248 24.03 12.27 8.69
C ALA A 248 24.05 10.92 7.96
N LYS A 249 24.60 10.88 6.73
CA LYS A 249 24.75 9.64 5.98
C LYS A 249 25.53 8.60 6.79
N VAL A 250 24.88 7.50 7.14
CA VAL A 250 25.52 6.36 7.80
C VAL A 250 26.05 5.34 6.78
N GLY A 251 27.02 4.53 7.22
CA GLY A 251 27.57 3.45 6.39
C GLY A 251 26.62 2.27 6.22
N ASN A 252 25.80 1.99 7.24
CA ASN A 252 24.89 0.85 7.28
C ASN A 252 23.47 1.32 7.68
N PRO A 253 22.55 1.55 6.72
CA PRO A 253 21.19 1.98 6.99
C PRO A 253 20.39 1.01 7.88
N VAL A 254 20.59 -0.30 7.68
CA VAL A 254 19.87 -1.35 8.43
C VAL A 254 20.24 -1.29 9.91
N GLU A 255 21.52 -1.19 10.22
CA GLU A 255 22.00 -1.05 11.60
C GLU A 255 21.45 0.21 12.26
N PHE A 256 21.45 1.35 11.57
CA PHE A 256 20.86 2.58 12.11
C PHE A 256 19.36 2.46 12.41
N VAL A 257 18.58 1.88 11.49
CA VAL A 257 17.12 1.68 11.69
C VAL A 257 16.86 0.75 12.86
N MET A 258 17.63 -0.33 12.98
CA MET A 258 17.50 -1.29 14.07
C MET A 258 17.92 -0.68 15.42
N GLU A 259 19.01 0.08 15.47
CA GLU A 259 19.39 0.83 16.67
C GLU A 259 18.27 1.78 17.09
N LYS A 260 17.72 2.56 16.16
CA LYS A 260 16.61 3.49 16.44
C LYS A 260 15.34 2.79 16.92
N LEU A 261 15.01 1.63 16.36
CA LEU A 261 13.87 0.84 16.80
C LEU A 261 14.05 0.39 18.26
N PHE A 262 15.23 -0.14 18.60
CA PHE A 262 15.54 -0.63 19.95
C PHE A 262 15.76 0.49 20.98
N GLU A 263 16.19 1.69 20.55
CA GLU A 263 16.19 2.90 21.40
C GLU A 263 14.77 3.33 21.80
N GLY A 264 13.78 3.02 20.96
CA GLY A 264 12.39 3.39 21.14
C GLY A 264 11.96 4.63 20.35
N PRO A 265 10.66 4.93 20.35
CA PRO A 265 10.11 6.07 19.62
C PRO A 265 10.48 7.40 20.27
N PRO A 266 10.27 8.54 19.56
CA PRO A 266 10.50 9.84 20.16
C PRO A 266 9.64 10.06 21.41
N ALA A 267 10.25 10.60 22.47
CA ALA A 267 9.66 10.69 23.81
C ALA A 267 8.45 11.62 23.90
N ASP A 268 8.22 12.49 22.90
CA ASP A 268 7.07 13.36 22.77
C ASP A 268 5.90 12.72 22.00
N THR A 269 6.00 11.43 21.67
CA THR A 269 4.93 10.65 21.03
C THR A 269 4.30 9.64 21.99
N THR A 270 3.15 9.10 21.61
CA THR A 270 2.45 8.02 22.32
C THR A 270 2.83 6.63 21.80
N LEU A 271 3.73 6.55 20.82
CA LEU A 271 4.05 5.31 20.14
C LEU A 271 4.87 4.36 21.04
N SER A 272 4.88 3.09 20.70
CA SER A 272 5.72 2.04 21.28
C SER A 272 6.54 1.33 20.20
N ASN A 273 7.63 0.68 20.59
CA ASN A 273 8.39 -0.22 19.72
C ASN A 273 8.05 -1.70 19.96
N ASN A 274 7.12 -2.01 20.87
CA ASN A 274 6.73 -3.38 21.23
C ASN A 274 7.91 -4.30 21.63
N ILE A 275 9.02 -3.72 22.08
CA ILE A 275 10.18 -4.45 22.59
C ILE A 275 10.13 -4.42 24.12
N PRO A 276 10.13 -5.57 24.81
CA PRO A 276 10.09 -5.59 26.27
C PRO A 276 11.28 -4.85 26.89
N VAL A 277 11.04 -4.23 28.05
CA VAL A 277 12.07 -3.49 28.79
C VAL A 277 13.24 -4.42 29.14
N GLY A 278 14.46 -3.97 28.83
CA GLY A 278 15.69 -4.72 29.11
C GLY A 278 16.19 -5.56 27.94
N ILE A 279 15.36 -5.76 26.90
CA ILE A 279 15.81 -6.34 25.64
C ILE A 279 16.62 -5.29 24.88
N ASN A 280 17.85 -5.64 24.51
CA ASN A 280 18.78 -4.73 23.84
C ASN A 280 19.34 -5.38 22.58
N LEU A 281 19.56 -4.58 21.54
CA LEU A 281 20.27 -4.99 20.34
C LEU A 281 21.78 -5.07 20.61
N ARG A 282 22.44 -6.12 20.10
CA ARG A 282 23.91 -6.28 20.12
C ARG A 282 24.52 -5.97 18.77
N ASP A 283 24.04 -6.66 17.74
CA ASP A 283 24.39 -6.40 16.34
C ASP A 283 23.28 -6.90 15.42
N VAL A 284 23.27 -6.38 14.19
CA VAL A 284 22.46 -6.90 13.09
C VAL A 284 23.37 -7.20 11.90
N LYS A 285 23.22 -8.37 11.31
CA LYS A 285 24.00 -8.81 10.14
C LYS A 285 23.08 -9.15 9.00
N VAL A 286 23.24 -8.45 7.88
CA VAL A 286 22.50 -8.73 6.64
C VAL A 286 23.26 -9.78 5.84
N ILE A 287 22.56 -10.84 5.42
CA ILE A 287 23.08 -11.96 4.63
C ILE A 287 22.10 -12.21 3.48
N GLY A 288 22.36 -11.61 2.32
CA GLY A 288 21.44 -11.71 1.18
C GLY A 288 20.14 -10.94 1.45
N ASP A 289 19.02 -11.64 1.39
CA ASP A 289 17.66 -11.19 1.70
C ASP A 289 17.22 -11.51 3.14
N SER A 290 18.13 -12.04 3.96
CA SER A 290 17.91 -12.32 5.38
C SER A 290 18.71 -11.38 6.29
N ALA A 291 18.24 -11.19 7.52
CA ALA A 291 19.00 -10.55 8.58
C ALA A 291 19.06 -11.42 9.84
N VAL A 292 20.22 -11.43 10.49
CA VAL A 292 20.41 -12.05 11.80
C VAL A 292 20.51 -10.94 12.84
N VAL A 293 19.54 -10.89 13.75
CA VAL A 293 19.44 -9.91 14.85
C VAL A 293 19.92 -10.56 16.14
N ASN A 294 21.01 -10.06 16.69
CA ASN A 294 21.58 -10.55 17.94
C ASN A 294 21.11 -9.70 19.11
N LEU A 295 20.53 -10.35 20.09
CA LEU A 295 19.97 -9.75 21.28
C LEU A 295 20.88 -9.96 22.49
N GLY A 296 20.78 -9.05 23.45
CA GLY A 296 21.45 -9.20 24.73
C GLY A 296 20.86 -10.35 25.55
N VAL A 297 21.64 -10.85 26.52
CA VAL A 297 21.30 -11.99 27.38
C VAL A 297 19.90 -11.94 28.01
N GLU A 298 19.33 -10.76 28.25
CA GLU A 298 18.02 -10.65 28.90
C GLU A 298 16.86 -11.16 28.03
N ALA A 299 17.10 -11.35 26.73
CA ALA A 299 16.16 -11.96 25.80
C ALA A 299 15.82 -13.42 26.11
N VAL A 300 16.56 -14.09 27.01
CA VAL A 300 16.18 -15.43 27.52
C VAL A 300 14.84 -15.44 28.25
N ASN A 301 14.30 -14.27 28.61
CA ASN A 301 13.02 -14.13 29.28
C ASN A 301 11.87 -13.75 28.33
N LEU A 302 12.10 -13.69 27.02
CA LEU A 302 11.05 -13.37 26.04
C LEU A 302 9.93 -14.42 26.11
N SER A 303 8.69 -13.94 26.24
CA SER A 303 7.52 -14.79 25.98
C SER A 303 7.30 -14.94 24.47
N GLU A 304 6.47 -15.91 24.07
CA GLU A 304 6.12 -16.10 22.67
C GLU A 304 5.34 -14.91 22.09
N GLU A 305 4.51 -14.25 22.91
CA GLU A 305 3.78 -13.04 22.54
C GLU A 305 4.74 -11.87 22.34
N ASP A 306 5.66 -11.64 23.28
CA ASP A 306 6.70 -10.60 23.16
C ASP A 306 7.57 -10.80 21.92
N TYR A 307 7.93 -12.06 21.63
CA TYR A 307 8.69 -12.40 20.44
C TYR A 307 7.90 -12.09 19.17
N LYS A 308 6.63 -12.48 19.08
CA LYS A 308 5.78 -12.22 17.91
C LYS A 308 5.62 -10.73 17.64
N ASP A 309 5.40 -9.95 18.69
CA ASP A 309 5.26 -8.50 18.62
C ASP A 309 6.56 -7.80 18.19
N MET A 310 7.68 -8.17 18.81
CA MET A 310 9.01 -7.68 18.43
C MET A 310 9.38 -8.09 17.00
N ASN A 311 9.16 -9.35 16.62
CA ASN A 311 9.48 -9.85 15.28
C ASN A 311 8.70 -9.08 14.21
N SER A 312 7.40 -8.86 14.44
CA SER A 312 6.53 -8.12 13.50
C SER A 312 7.07 -6.73 13.17
N ILE A 313 7.44 -5.95 14.18
CA ILE A 313 7.94 -4.58 13.97
C ILE A 313 9.36 -4.55 13.39
N VAL A 314 10.20 -5.55 13.72
CA VAL A 314 11.53 -5.70 13.13
C VAL A 314 11.42 -6.03 11.64
N VAL A 315 10.61 -7.01 11.27
CA VAL A 315 10.40 -7.37 9.85
C VAL A 315 9.85 -6.17 9.08
N LEU A 316 8.87 -5.44 9.62
CA LEU A 316 8.35 -4.20 9.00
C LEU A 316 9.45 -3.16 8.74
N CYS A 317 10.36 -2.98 9.69
CA CYS A 317 11.47 -2.05 9.52
C CYS A 317 12.47 -2.55 8.46
N LEU A 318 12.65 -3.85 8.29
CA LEU A 318 13.65 -4.42 7.39
C LEU A 318 13.13 -4.66 5.97
N GLU A 319 11.82 -4.82 5.78
CA GLU A 319 11.19 -4.99 4.46
C GLU A 319 11.49 -3.82 3.50
N GLN A 320 11.66 -2.60 4.03
CA GLN A 320 12.04 -1.44 3.22
C GLN A 320 13.41 -1.59 2.52
N TYR A 321 14.23 -2.54 2.97
CA TYR A 321 15.54 -2.90 2.42
C TYR A 321 15.51 -4.20 1.62
N GLY A 322 14.33 -4.76 1.36
CA GLY A 322 14.16 -6.06 0.69
C GLY A 322 14.55 -7.25 1.56
N ILE A 323 14.53 -7.08 2.89
CA ILE A 323 14.83 -8.14 3.86
C ILE A 323 13.50 -8.57 4.47
N SER A 324 13.07 -9.80 4.16
CA SER A 324 11.81 -10.36 4.67
C SER A 324 12.01 -11.53 5.64
N ASP A 325 13.23 -12.07 5.68
CA ASP A 325 13.58 -13.19 6.55
C ASP A 325 14.48 -12.70 7.69
N VAL A 326 14.03 -12.90 8.93
CA VAL A 326 14.72 -12.38 10.12
C VAL A 326 14.90 -13.50 11.12
N GLU A 327 16.15 -13.83 11.39
CA GLU A 327 16.55 -14.76 12.44
C GLU A 327 17.01 -13.98 13.68
N PHE A 328 16.72 -14.53 14.85
CA PHE A 328 17.18 -13.97 16.12
C PHE A 328 18.12 -14.92 16.85
N ASN A 329 19.12 -14.34 17.52
CA ASN A 329 20.02 -15.07 18.42
C ASN A 329 20.27 -14.26 19.70
N ILE A 330 20.80 -14.90 20.74
CA ILE A 330 21.09 -14.29 22.04
C ILE A 330 22.58 -14.49 22.32
N GLU A 331 23.34 -13.39 22.32
CA GLU A 331 24.81 -13.42 22.48
C GLU A 331 25.48 -14.44 21.52
N GLY A 332 24.93 -14.57 20.30
CA GLY A 332 25.39 -15.51 19.27
C GLY A 332 24.89 -16.96 19.38
N LEU A 333 24.03 -17.28 20.35
CA LEU A 333 23.37 -18.59 20.45
C LEU A 333 21.97 -18.54 19.84
N SER A 334 21.57 -19.57 19.07
CA SER A 334 20.19 -19.65 18.57
C SER A 334 19.20 -19.68 19.73
N PHE A 335 17.93 -19.33 19.48
CA PHE A 335 16.89 -19.41 20.50
C PHE A 335 16.77 -20.81 21.12
N GLU A 336 16.84 -21.88 20.33
CA GLU A 336 16.79 -23.26 20.83
C GLU A 336 18.00 -23.57 21.72
N GLN A 337 19.19 -23.09 21.35
CA GLN A 337 20.40 -23.23 22.16
C GLN A 337 20.30 -22.44 23.47
N ALA A 338 19.58 -21.32 23.47
CA ALA A 338 19.26 -20.53 24.65
C ALA A 338 18.06 -21.08 25.46
N GLY A 339 17.42 -22.16 24.99
CA GLY A 339 16.29 -22.81 25.66
C GLY A 339 14.91 -22.21 25.35
N LEU A 340 14.83 -21.33 24.36
CA LEU A 340 13.59 -20.75 23.84
C LEU A 340 13.10 -21.54 22.62
N TYR A 341 11.81 -21.81 22.58
CA TYR A 341 11.17 -22.53 21.48
C TYR A 341 9.92 -21.77 21.10
N PHE A 342 10.02 -20.90 20.10
CA PHE A 342 8.88 -20.22 19.51
C PHE A 342 8.43 -20.98 18.27
N GLU A 343 7.13 -20.98 17.99
CA GLU A 343 6.66 -21.50 16.71
C GLU A 343 7.24 -20.63 15.59
N ASP A 344 7.69 -21.31 14.53
CA ASP A 344 8.27 -20.72 13.33
C ASP A 344 7.19 -19.87 12.66
N SER A 345 7.15 -18.61 13.09
CA SER A 345 6.21 -17.64 12.59
C SER A 345 6.91 -16.97 11.44
N ASN A 346 6.66 -17.48 10.23
CA ASN A 346 6.71 -16.67 9.03
C ASN A 346 5.71 -15.52 9.23
N VAL A 347 6.10 -14.53 10.04
CA VAL A 347 5.37 -13.30 10.23
C VAL A 347 5.58 -12.54 8.94
N THR A 348 4.62 -12.63 8.05
CA THR A 348 4.46 -11.60 7.02
C THR A 348 3.71 -10.47 7.71
N PRO A 349 4.38 -9.40 8.15
CA PRO A 349 3.65 -8.31 8.75
C PRO A 349 2.78 -7.66 7.67
N VAL A 350 1.48 -7.86 7.75
CA VAL A 350 0.56 -7.18 6.84
C VAL A 350 0.30 -5.79 7.44
N PHE A 351 0.79 -4.75 6.77
CA PHE A 351 0.50 -3.35 7.12
C PHE A 351 -1.01 -3.18 7.41
N ASN A 352 -1.34 -2.77 8.64
CA ASN A 352 -2.61 -2.15 9.05
C ASN A 352 -3.80 -2.54 8.18
N GLN A 353 -4.20 -3.81 8.26
CA GLN A 353 -5.17 -4.39 7.34
C GLN A 353 -6.60 -4.16 7.84
N TYR A 354 -7.43 -3.50 7.02
CA TYR A 354 -8.84 -3.23 7.33
C TYR A 354 -9.80 -3.52 6.18
#